data_AF-A0A538B9R5-F1
#
_entry.id   AF-A0A538B9R5-F1
#
_cell.length_a   1.000
_cell.length_b   1.000
_cell.length_c   1.000
_cell.angle_alpha   90.00
_cell.angle_beta   90.00
_cell.angle_gamma   90.00
#
_symmetry.space_group_name_H-M   'P 1'
#
loop_
_entity.id
_entity.type
_entity.pdbx_description
1 polymer ?
#
loop_
_entity_poly.entity_id
_entity_poly.type
_entity_poly.pdbx_seq_one_letter_code
_entity_poly.pdbx_strand_id
1 'polypeptide(L)'
;MWPTRPSRADAWCWCCSASAREALHHENCSVKAVVPRALDGERVDRVVAFLTGLARSEVADLVADGRVRVDGMTVETRSRRVVEGEVVEADVLEVTEERPAPDPTVDVPTVYEDEHVIVVDKPAGLVVHPGAGQREGTLVHGLLARFPDLAGVGPPERPGIVHRLDKGTSGLMVVGRTGEALADLTAQLKRHDVERRYLTLVVGEVAEGRGVVDAPVGRSARQPTRMAVTARGRTARTRYEVLERYTEPVAATLLECRLETGRTHQVRVHLAAIGHPVVGDTRYGRADALAMKRPFLHAHELAFDPLTWSRCVSVSTDPQPRVKREHLIWAAAAIVVVLLGVGLAAMIAQRRVDNKEKAQLLGGQSDTGGAVASIGPLDGTTLADYLPDRQAALEKATGERAAVVSLDHYATEQEARSAVGQLKVVALLAAPPGAAPSVVTGDMPTWAQEQRADATKERDGDQEYLKNGVDDPDFRTFYQQEVARLNRVLGGIDPNGKVVFSVVVSGPAAELQALAKHAGVRVVDVGPSAKVNERTEYRGIRPDQTTTVSQHDPRPF
;
A
#
# COMPACT_ATOMS: atom_id res chain seq x y z
N MET A 1 -21.74 -14.94 -37.11
CA MET A 1 -20.32 -14.63 -37.39
C MET A 1 -20.27 -13.13 -37.62
N TRP A 2 -19.67 -12.36 -36.70
CA TRP A 2 -19.70 -10.89 -36.75
C TRP A 2 -18.82 -10.39 -37.90
N PRO A 3 -19.24 -9.39 -38.70
CA PRO A 3 -18.34 -8.74 -39.63
C PRO A 3 -17.16 -8.11 -38.86
N THR A 4 -15.98 -8.20 -39.44
CA THR A 4 -14.73 -7.66 -38.87
C THR A 4 -14.87 -6.18 -38.59
N ARG A 5 -14.47 -5.74 -37.38
CA ARG A 5 -14.38 -4.31 -37.03
C ARG A 5 -13.52 -3.58 -38.06
N PRO A 6 -13.99 -2.47 -38.66
CA PRO A 6 -13.09 -1.57 -39.37
C PRO A 6 -12.08 -1.00 -38.37
N SER A 7 -10.83 -0.80 -38.80
CA SER A 7 -9.85 -0.12 -37.96
C SER A 7 -10.26 1.35 -37.79
N ARG A 8 -9.83 2.02 -36.71
CA ARG A 8 -10.09 3.46 -36.49
C ARG A 8 -9.62 4.34 -37.66
N ALA A 9 -8.74 3.84 -38.52
CA ALA A 9 -8.25 4.54 -39.70
C ALA A 9 -9.16 4.35 -40.94
N ASP A 10 -9.94 3.28 -41.01
CA ASP A 10 -10.71 2.92 -42.23
C ASP A 10 -12.10 3.59 -42.30
N ALA A 11 -12.52 4.32 -41.26
CA ALA A 11 -13.80 5.02 -41.20
C ALA A 11 -13.81 6.42 -41.85
N TRP A 12 -12.74 6.80 -42.54
CA TRP A 12 -12.63 8.12 -43.18
C TRP A 12 -13.39 8.14 -44.51
N CYS A 13 -14.63 8.62 -44.48
CA CYS A 13 -15.40 8.95 -45.67
C CYS A 13 -14.83 10.22 -46.32
N TRP A 14 -14.16 10.05 -47.46
CA TRP A 14 -14.43 10.69 -48.77
C TRP A 14 -15.13 12.06 -48.83
N CYS A 15 -14.82 13.03 -47.98
CA CYS A 15 -15.25 14.43 -48.19
C CYS A 15 -14.44 15.43 -47.36
N CYS A 16 -13.22 15.79 -47.79
CA CYS A 16 -12.67 17.16 -47.72
C CYS A 16 -11.20 17.21 -48.16
N SER A 17 -10.91 18.16 -49.05
CA SER A 17 -9.59 18.49 -49.58
C SER A 17 -8.75 19.31 -48.60
N ALA A 18 -7.43 19.29 -48.83
CA ALA A 18 -6.36 19.77 -47.96
C ALA A 18 -6.22 21.32 -47.79
N SER A 19 -7.30 22.10 -47.72
CA SER A 19 -7.18 23.58 -47.87
C SER A 19 -7.89 24.48 -46.85
N ALA A 20 -8.38 23.98 -45.71
CA ALA A 20 -9.02 24.85 -44.70
C ALA A 20 -8.44 24.58 -43.30
N ARG A 21 -7.39 25.31 -42.94
CA ARG A 21 -6.84 25.37 -41.57
C ARG A 21 -6.80 26.82 -41.12
N GLU A 22 -7.93 27.32 -40.63
CA GLU A 22 -8.02 28.45 -39.71
C GLU A 22 -9.47 28.66 -39.28
N ALA A 23 -9.65 28.99 -38.00
CA ALA A 23 -10.90 29.26 -37.26
C ALA A 23 -11.57 28.07 -36.53
N LEU A 24 -11.75 28.29 -35.22
CA LEU A 24 -12.46 27.47 -34.24
C LEU A 24 -13.85 27.07 -34.73
N HIS A 25 -14.06 25.78 -35.03
CA HIS A 25 -15.40 25.19 -35.08
C HIS A 25 -15.35 23.74 -34.61
N HIS A 26 -16.28 23.38 -33.71
CA HIS A 26 -16.66 22.00 -33.45
C HIS A 26 -17.23 21.44 -34.76
N GLU A 27 -16.43 20.74 -35.54
CA GLU A 27 -16.94 20.01 -36.70
C GLU A 27 -17.68 18.77 -36.18
N ASN A 28 -19.02 18.84 -36.18
CA ASN A 28 -19.88 17.71 -35.84
C ASN A 28 -19.65 16.60 -36.87
N CYS A 29 -18.97 15.53 -36.47
CA CYS A 29 -18.87 14.33 -37.29
C CYS A 29 -20.12 13.47 -37.01
N SER A 30 -21.06 13.40 -37.95
CA SER A 30 -22.26 12.56 -37.81
C SER A 30 -22.10 11.25 -38.57
N VAL A 31 -22.38 10.14 -37.91
CA VAL A 31 -22.40 8.80 -38.52
C VAL A 31 -23.84 8.41 -38.75
N LYS A 32 -24.19 8.04 -40.01
CA LYS A 32 -25.54 7.65 -40.42
C LYS A 32 -25.49 6.31 -41.16
N ALA A 33 -26.29 5.33 -40.73
CA ALA A 33 -26.36 4.02 -41.36
C ALA A 33 -27.76 3.41 -41.30
N VAL A 34 -28.15 2.71 -42.35
CA VAL A 34 -29.34 1.85 -42.38
C VAL A 34 -29.02 0.54 -41.67
N VAL A 35 -29.90 0.09 -40.78
CA VAL A 35 -29.74 -1.15 -40.01
C VAL A 35 -29.88 -2.34 -40.97
N PRO A 36 -28.80 -3.12 -41.19
CA PRO A 36 -28.87 -4.32 -42.02
C PRO A 36 -29.55 -5.45 -41.24
N ARG A 37 -30.09 -6.45 -41.96
CA ARG A 37 -30.70 -7.66 -41.38
C ARG A 37 -29.88 -8.34 -40.27
N ALA A 38 -28.56 -8.28 -40.37
CA ALA A 38 -27.65 -8.88 -39.38
C ALA A 38 -27.67 -8.19 -38.00
N LEU A 39 -28.17 -6.96 -37.92
CA LEU A 39 -28.30 -6.16 -36.70
C LEU A 39 -29.78 -6.00 -36.27
N ASP A 40 -30.71 -6.70 -36.91
CA ASP A 40 -32.12 -6.72 -36.52
C ASP A 40 -32.30 -7.18 -35.07
N GLY A 41 -33.07 -6.43 -34.31
CA GLY A 41 -33.31 -6.67 -32.89
C GLY A 41 -32.14 -6.34 -31.97
N GLU A 42 -30.98 -5.88 -32.45
CA GLU A 42 -29.86 -5.47 -31.59
C GLU A 42 -30.15 -4.15 -30.86
N ARG A 43 -29.46 -3.94 -29.74
CA ARG A 43 -29.59 -2.68 -28.98
C ARG A 43 -28.90 -1.54 -29.73
N VAL A 44 -29.54 -0.37 -29.74
CA VAL A 44 -29.01 0.84 -30.38
C VAL A 44 -27.62 1.21 -29.86
N ASP A 45 -27.34 1.03 -28.56
CA ASP A 45 -26.01 1.33 -28.01
C ASP A 45 -24.90 0.42 -28.56
N ARG A 46 -25.25 -0.80 -28.93
CA ARG A 46 -24.32 -1.74 -29.57
C ARG A 46 -24.12 -1.42 -31.04
N VAL A 47 -25.19 -1.04 -31.73
CA VAL A 47 -25.15 -0.63 -33.14
C VAL A 47 -24.34 0.64 -33.30
N VAL A 48 -24.59 1.67 -32.49
CA VAL A 48 -23.82 2.92 -32.52
C VAL A 48 -22.35 2.68 -32.15
N ALA A 49 -22.05 1.88 -31.10
CA ALA A 49 -20.66 1.54 -30.76
C ALA A 49 -19.93 0.79 -31.88
N PHE A 50 -20.65 -0.01 -32.66
CA PHE A 50 -20.09 -0.69 -33.83
C PHE A 50 -19.82 0.30 -34.97
N LEU A 51 -20.74 1.24 -35.23
CA LEU A 51 -20.62 2.24 -36.29
C LEU A 51 -19.54 3.29 -36.03
N THR A 52 -19.38 3.73 -34.78
CA THR A 52 -18.46 4.82 -34.41
C THR A 52 -17.12 4.32 -33.86
N GLY A 53 -17.04 3.04 -33.47
CA GLY A 53 -15.88 2.48 -32.78
C GLY A 53 -15.71 2.95 -31.32
N LEU A 54 -16.67 3.72 -30.79
CA LEU A 54 -16.67 4.18 -29.41
C LEU A 54 -16.94 3.04 -28.41
N ALA A 55 -16.47 3.23 -27.17
CA ALA A 55 -16.84 2.35 -26.07
C ALA A 55 -18.34 2.51 -25.73
N ARG A 56 -18.96 1.43 -25.24
CA ARG A 56 -20.40 1.45 -24.89
C ARG A 56 -20.78 2.46 -23.81
N SER A 57 -19.84 2.86 -22.96
CA SER A 57 -20.05 3.93 -21.98
C SER A 57 -20.17 5.29 -22.65
N GLU A 58 -19.28 5.59 -23.61
CA GLU A 58 -19.31 6.85 -24.37
C GLU A 58 -20.58 6.97 -25.21
N VAL A 59 -21.03 5.86 -25.79
CA VAL A 59 -22.32 5.81 -26.50
C VAL A 59 -23.51 6.02 -25.56
N ALA A 60 -23.42 5.57 -24.31
CA ALA A 60 -24.49 5.82 -23.33
C ALA A 60 -24.60 7.31 -23.00
N ASP A 61 -23.46 8.02 -22.94
CA ASP A 61 -23.43 9.47 -22.74
C ASP A 61 -24.01 10.20 -23.97
N LEU A 62 -23.69 9.77 -25.20
CA LEU A 62 -24.30 10.32 -26.42
C LEU A 62 -25.83 10.14 -26.45
N VAL A 63 -26.34 8.99 -26.00
CA VAL A 63 -27.78 8.75 -25.87
C VAL A 63 -28.39 9.67 -24.82
N ALA A 64 -27.74 9.82 -23.66
CA ALA A 64 -28.21 10.71 -22.59
C ALA A 64 -28.23 12.18 -23.00
N ASP A 65 -27.28 12.60 -23.84
CA ASP A 65 -27.18 13.94 -24.39
C ASP A 65 -28.11 14.19 -25.60
N GLY A 66 -28.94 13.21 -25.98
CA GLY A 66 -29.88 13.32 -27.09
C GLY A 66 -29.22 13.35 -28.48
N ARG A 67 -27.98 12.86 -28.60
CA ARG A 67 -27.15 12.90 -29.81
C ARG A 67 -27.27 11.64 -30.68
N VAL A 68 -28.12 10.70 -30.30
CA VAL A 68 -28.42 9.49 -31.08
C VAL A 68 -29.87 9.53 -31.53
N ARG A 69 -30.10 9.34 -32.84
CA ARG A 69 -31.44 9.30 -33.45
C ARG A 69 -31.66 7.97 -34.18
N VAL A 70 -32.91 7.51 -34.21
CA VAL A 70 -33.37 6.45 -35.11
C VAL A 70 -34.57 6.94 -35.90
N ASP A 71 -34.48 6.88 -37.23
CA ASP A 71 -35.45 7.47 -38.17
C ASP A 71 -35.75 8.94 -37.85
N GLY A 72 -34.71 9.68 -37.47
CA GLY A 72 -34.80 11.10 -37.09
C GLY A 72 -35.34 11.37 -35.68
N MET A 73 -35.78 10.35 -34.93
CA MET A 73 -36.27 10.51 -33.55
C MET A 73 -35.15 10.27 -32.54
N THR A 74 -34.97 11.19 -31.59
CA THR A 74 -33.99 11.04 -30.50
C THR A 74 -34.26 9.79 -29.68
N VAL A 75 -33.21 9.05 -29.38
CA VAL A 75 -33.31 7.83 -28.59
C VAL A 75 -33.19 8.16 -27.11
N GLU A 76 -34.26 7.91 -26.35
CA GLU A 76 -34.29 8.16 -24.90
C GLU A 76 -33.64 7.05 -24.07
N THR A 77 -33.52 5.84 -24.63
CA THR A 77 -33.03 4.68 -23.89
C THR A 77 -32.03 3.89 -24.71
N ARG A 78 -30.80 3.78 -24.17
CA ARG A 78 -29.68 3.06 -24.82
C ARG A 78 -29.96 1.59 -25.15
N SER A 79 -30.98 0.99 -24.52
CA SER A 79 -31.41 -0.38 -24.75
C SER A 79 -32.54 -0.53 -25.77
N ARG A 80 -33.02 0.55 -26.41
CA ARG A 80 -33.96 0.48 -27.54
C ARG A 80 -33.40 -0.49 -28.58
N ARG A 81 -34.21 -1.44 -29.02
CA ARG A 81 -33.83 -2.38 -30.08
C ARG A 81 -34.12 -1.74 -31.44
N VAL A 82 -33.21 -1.91 -32.38
CA VAL A 82 -33.39 -1.45 -33.75
C VAL A 82 -34.00 -2.54 -34.61
N VAL A 83 -34.67 -2.15 -35.69
CA VAL A 83 -35.26 -3.08 -36.68
C VAL A 83 -34.53 -2.92 -38.02
N GLU A 84 -34.42 -4.01 -38.78
CA GLU A 84 -33.92 -3.96 -40.16
C GLU A 84 -34.61 -2.84 -40.96
N GLY A 85 -33.81 -2.00 -41.63
CA GLY A 85 -34.28 -0.88 -42.43
C GLY A 85 -34.41 0.46 -41.69
N GLU A 86 -34.40 0.47 -40.36
CA GLU A 86 -34.34 1.74 -39.59
C GLU A 86 -33.00 2.46 -39.84
N VAL A 87 -33.00 3.78 -39.78
CA VAL A 87 -31.81 4.61 -39.99
C VAL A 87 -31.28 5.14 -38.65
N VAL A 88 -30.11 4.67 -38.25
CA VAL A 88 -29.43 5.12 -37.02
C VAL A 88 -28.47 6.26 -37.34
N GLU A 89 -28.58 7.36 -36.60
CA GLU A 89 -27.70 8.52 -36.67
C GLU A 89 -27.07 8.79 -35.29
N ALA A 90 -25.78 9.13 -35.25
CA ALA A 90 -25.09 9.55 -34.04
C ALA A 90 -24.19 10.76 -34.32
N ASP A 91 -24.41 11.85 -33.59
CA ASP A 91 -23.59 13.07 -33.65
C ASP A 91 -22.39 12.90 -32.70
N VAL A 92 -21.22 12.57 -33.24
CA VAL A 92 -19.98 12.38 -32.47
C VAL A 92 -19.23 13.70 -32.43
N LEU A 93 -19.06 14.26 -31.23
CA LEU A 93 -18.15 15.37 -31.03
C LEU A 93 -16.71 14.87 -31.17
N GLU A 94 -15.92 15.51 -32.03
CA GLU A 94 -14.47 15.36 -31.96
C GLU A 94 -14.02 15.90 -30.59
N VAL A 95 -13.57 15.00 -29.71
CA VAL A 95 -12.89 15.42 -28.48
C VAL A 95 -11.54 15.95 -28.95
N THR A 96 -11.35 17.27 -28.92
CA THR A 96 -10.03 17.86 -29.05
C THR A 96 -9.14 17.23 -27.97
N GLU A 97 -8.10 16.52 -28.39
CA GLU A 97 -7.14 15.91 -27.48
C GLU A 97 -6.43 17.03 -26.71
N GLU A 98 -6.91 17.35 -25.49
CA GLU A 98 -6.29 18.35 -24.63
C GLU A 98 -4.85 17.96 -24.32
N ARG A 99 -3.90 18.69 -24.90
CA ARG A 99 -2.47 18.55 -24.61
C ARG A 99 -2.11 19.37 -23.37
N PRO A 100 -1.23 18.86 -22.50
CA PRO A 100 -0.71 19.64 -21.37
C PRO A 100 0.04 20.87 -21.91
N ALA A 101 -0.19 22.04 -21.30
CA ALA A 101 0.56 23.23 -21.64
C ALA A 101 2.00 23.15 -21.08
N PRO A 102 3.00 23.78 -21.71
CA PRO A 102 4.32 23.93 -21.10
C PRO A 102 4.26 24.78 -19.82
N ASP A 103 4.99 24.38 -18.77
CA ASP A 103 5.13 25.15 -17.52
C ASP A 103 6.62 25.27 -17.12
N PRO A 104 7.28 26.41 -17.38
CA PRO A 104 8.68 26.61 -17.06
C PRO A 104 8.97 26.74 -15.54
N THR A 105 7.93 26.81 -14.69
CA THR A 105 8.10 26.88 -13.23
C THR A 105 8.35 25.51 -12.59
N VAL A 106 8.10 24.43 -13.32
CA VAL A 106 8.35 23.06 -12.87
C VAL A 106 9.80 22.68 -13.16
N ASP A 107 10.57 22.43 -12.11
CA ASP A 107 11.95 21.96 -12.23
C ASP A 107 12.03 20.53 -12.80
N VAL A 108 12.98 20.32 -13.70
CA VAL A 108 13.24 19.04 -14.37
C VAL A 108 14.74 18.74 -14.28
N PRO A 109 15.22 18.22 -13.14
CA PRO A 109 16.61 17.80 -13.00
C PRO A 109 16.92 16.72 -14.04
N THR A 110 17.83 17.01 -14.96
CA THR A 110 18.18 16.13 -16.08
C THR A 110 19.55 15.54 -15.83
N VAL A 111 19.63 14.20 -15.82
CA VAL A 111 20.83 13.41 -15.54
C VAL A 111 21.54 13.04 -16.83
N TYR A 112 20.77 12.77 -17.88
CA TYR A 112 21.27 12.43 -19.21
C TYR A 112 20.31 12.94 -20.27
N GLU A 113 20.85 13.38 -21.39
CA GLU A 113 20.09 13.85 -22.54
C GLU A 113 20.90 13.58 -23.81
N ASP A 114 20.25 12.98 -24.81
CA ASP A 114 20.75 12.89 -26.17
C ASP A 114 19.63 13.20 -27.20
N GLU A 115 19.84 12.82 -28.46
CA GLU A 115 18.87 12.97 -29.54
C GLU A 115 17.60 12.11 -29.37
N HIS A 116 17.69 10.99 -28.66
CA HIS A 116 16.66 9.95 -28.59
C HIS A 116 15.97 9.86 -27.24
N VAL A 117 16.69 10.10 -26.14
CA VAL A 117 16.22 9.87 -24.77
C VAL A 117 16.63 10.99 -23.83
N ILE A 118 15.79 11.19 -22.81
CA ILE A 118 16.07 12.08 -21.68
C ILE A 118 15.92 11.23 -20.41
N VAL A 119 16.91 11.29 -19.51
CA VAL A 119 16.82 10.71 -18.17
C VAL A 119 16.76 11.84 -17.16
N VAL A 120 15.69 11.87 -16.38
CA VAL A 120 15.45 12.87 -15.35
C VAL A 120 15.53 12.25 -13.96
N ASP A 121 15.98 13.04 -12.98
CA ASP A 121 15.88 12.72 -11.56
C ASP A 121 14.66 13.44 -10.98
N LYS A 122 13.52 12.75 -10.96
CA LYS A 122 12.26 13.35 -10.55
C LYS A 122 12.28 13.62 -9.04
N PRO A 123 12.06 14.86 -8.56
CA PRO A 123 11.93 15.12 -7.14
C PRO A 123 10.67 14.46 -6.55
N ALA A 124 10.70 14.16 -5.26
CA ALA A 124 9.49 13.74 -4.56
C ALA A 124 8.51 14.91 -4.41
N GLY A 125 7.21 14.61 -4.41
CA GLY A 125 6.13 15.59 -4.44
C GLY A 125 5.63 15.93 -5.83
N LEU A 126 6.42 15.69 -6.89
CA LEU A 126 6.05 15.98 -8.27
C LEU A 126 5.28 14.81 -8.92
N VAL A 127 4.09 15.12 -9.46
CA VAL A 127 3.29 14.18 -10.26
C VAL A 127 3.85 14.09 -11.68
N VAL A 128 3.86 12.89 -12.28
CA VAL A 128 4.45 12.67 -13.61
C VAL A 128 3.63 13.31 -14.74
N HIS A 129 2.37 12.94 -14.90
CA HIS A 129 1.49 13.40 -15.98
C HIS A 129 0.12 13.79 -15.42
N PRO A 130 -0.66 14.62 -16.14
CA PRO A 130 -2.00 15.04 -15.71
C PRO A 130 -2.91 13.86 -15.40
N GLY A 131 -3.76 14.02 -14.39
CA GLY A 131 -4.77 13.02 -14.06
C GLY A 131 -5.78 13.53 -13.05
N ALA A 132 -6.70 12.65 -12.65
CA ALA A 132 -7.70 12.95 -11.64
C ALA A 132 -7.02 13.41 -10.32
N GLY A 133 -7.22 14.69 -9.98
CA GLY A 133 -6.67 15.34 -8.78
C GLY A 133 -5.50 16.29 -9.01
N GLN A 134 -4.81 16.25 -10.16
CA GLN A 134 -3.78 17.24 -10.51
C GLN A 134 -3.64 17.34 -12.04
N ARG A 135 -4.19 18.40 -12.62
CA ARG A 135 -4.17 18.63 -14.08
C ARG A 135 -2.94 19.42 -14.55
N GLU A 136 -2.41 20.30 -13.71
CA GLU A 136 -1.30 21.21 -14.01
C GLU A 136 -0.08 21.00 -13.09
N GLY A 137 1.05 21.62 -13.42
CA GLY A 137 2.27 21.59 -12.59
C GLY A 137 2.84 20.18 -12.43
N THR A 138 2.77 19.36 -13.48
CA THR A 138 3.32 18.00 -13.51
C THR A 138 4.67 17.97 -14.23
N LEU A 139 5.45 16.89 -14.07
CA LEU A 139 6.72 16.71 -14.76
C LEU A 139 6.59 16.87 -16.28
N VAL A 140 5.49 16.41 -16.88
CA VAL A 140 5.21 16.61 -18.31
C VAL A 140 5.15 18.10 -18.69
N HIS A 141 4.60 18.98 -17.86
CA HIS A 141 4.56 20.41 -18.17
C HIS A 141 5.97 21.02 -18.19
N GLY A 142 6.80 20.66 -17.20
CA GLY A 142 8.21 21.08 -17.15
C GLY A 142 9.02 20.50 -18.32
N LEU A 143 8.79 19.23 -18.66
CA LEU A 143 9.42 18.58 -19.81
C LEU A 143 9.06 19.29 -21.12
N LEU A 144 7.80 19.66 -21.32
CA LEU A 144 7.36 20.40 -22.52
C LEU A 144 7.91 21.84 -22.57
N ALA A 145 8.14 22.47 -21.42
CA ALA A 145 8.76 23.78 -21.35
C ALA A 145 10.26 23.73 -21.71
N ARG A 146 10.95 22.68 -21.26
CA ARG A 146 12.39 22.50 -21.49
C ARG A 146 12.71 21.84 -22.84
N PHE A 147 11.86 20.95 -23.31
CA PHE A 147 12.00 20.15 -24.53
C PHE A 147 10.71 20.23 -25.37
N PRO A 148 10.49 21.35 -26.11
CA PRO A 148 9.25 21.58 -26.86
C PRO A 148 8.97 20.54 -27.95
N ASP A 149 10.02 19.87 -28.46
CA ASP A 149 9.98 18.77 -29.41
C ASP A 149 9.23 17.53 -28.89
N LEU A 150 9.10 17.37 -27.57
CA LEU A 150 8.31 16.29 -26.96
C LEU A 150 6.83 16.36 -27.29
N ALA A 151 6.28 17.55 -27.61
CA ALA A 151 4.84 17.75 -27.78
C ALA A 151 4.18 16.84 -28.83
N GLY A 152 4.96 16.31 -29.78
CA GLY A 152 4.52 15.38 -30.83
C GLY A 152 4.81 13.90 -30.57
N VAL A 153 5.33 13.54 -29.40
CA VAL A 153 5.91 12.21 -29.16
C VAL A 153 4.99 11.34 -28.29
N GLY A 154 4.29 10.40 -28.92
CA GLY A 154 3.43 9.46 -28.21
C GLY A 154 2.05 10.01 -27.85
N PRO A 155 1.41 9.49 -26.79
CA PRO A 155 0.06 9.90 -26.41
C PRO A 155 0.00 11.40 -26.01
N PRO A 156 -0.99 12.16 -26.51
CA PRO A 156 -1.10 13.60 -26.27
C PRO A 156 -1.14 14.00 -24.79
N GLU A 157 -1.69 13.15 -23.93
CA GLU A 157 -1.85 13.41 -22.50
C GLU A 157 -0.56 13.22 -21.69
N ARG A 158 0.46 12.58 -22.27
CA ARG A 158 1.72 12.22 -21.59
C ARG A 158 2.88 12.05 -22.58
N PRO A 159 3.21 13.10 -23.34
CA PRO A 159 4.27 13.05 -24.35
C PRO A 159 5.58 12.52 -23.79
N GLY A 160 6.21 11.58 -24.51
CA GLY A 160 7.49 10.96 -24.16
C GLY A 160 7.47 9.98 -22.97
N ILE A 161 6.38 9.87 -22.21
CA ILE A 161 6.34 9.08 -20.97
C ILE A 161 6.12 7.59 -21.24
N VAL A 162 7.14 6.77 -21.00
CA VAL A 162 7.08 5.29 -21.13
C VAL A 162 6.79 4.55 -19.82
N HIS A 163 7.18 5.15 -18.68
CA HIS A 163 6.90 4.62 -17.34
C HIS A 163 6.72 5.76 -16.33
N ARG A 164 6.37 5.45 -15.08
CA ARG A 164 6.04 6.47 -14.07
C ARG A 164 6.55 6.10 -12.68
N LEU A 165 6.84 7.14 -11.90
CA LEU A 165 7.01 7.08 -10.46
C LEU A 165 5.79 7.67 -9.74
N ASP A 166 5.57 7.24 -8.50
CA ASP A 166 4.53 7.83 -7.65
C ASP A 166 4.88 9.26 -7.26
N LYS A 167 3.87 10.05 -6.86
CA LYS A 167 4.06 11.45 -6.39
C LYS A 167 5.14 11.53 -5.30
N GLY A 168 5.08 10.64 -4.30
CA GLY A 168 6.03 10.64 -3.17
C GLY A 168 7.37 9.97 -3.43
N THR A 169 7.56 9.31 -4.58
CA THR A 169 8.78 8.60 -4.95
C THR A 169 9.70 9.52 -5.73
N SER A 170 10.99 9.56 -5.39
CA SER A 170 12.01 10.31 -6.14
C SER A 170 12.83 9.39 -7.06
N GLY A 171 13.66 9.95 -7.91
CA GLY A 171 14.67 9.22 -8.66
C GLY A 171 14.46 9.17 -10.16
N LEU A 172 15.22 8.27 -10.80
CA LEU A 172 15.40 8.20 -12.24
C LEU A 172 14.13 7.82 -13.00
N MET A 173 13.87 8.55 -14.07
CA MET A 173 12.89 8.22 -15.10
C MET A 173 13.47 8.46 -16.50
N VAL A 174 13.21 7.54 -17.43
CA VAL A 174 13.55 7.73 -18.85
C VAL A 174 12.31 8.20 -19.61
N VAL A 175 12.54 9.14 -20.52
CA VAL A 175 11.57 9.77 -21.41
C VAL A 175 12.06 9.54 -22.84
N GLY A 176 11.18 9.05 -23.71
CA GLY A 176 11.47 8.96 -25.14
C GLY A 176 11.34 10.33 -25.79
N ARG A 177 12.44 10.87 -26.32
CA ARG A 177 12.47 12.17 -27.01
C ARG A 177 11.99 12.08 -28.45
N THR A 178 12.08 10.90 -29.07
CA THR A 178 11.56 10.62 -30.41
C THR A 178 10.51 9.51 -30.38
N GLY A 179 9.68 9.44 -31.42
CA GLY A 179 8.68 8.37 -31.56
C GLY A 179 9.30 6.98 -31.63
N GLU A 180 10.48 6.86 -32.27
CA GLU A 180 11.26 5.62 -32.35
C GLU A 180 11.74 5.18 -30.96
N ALA A 181 12.39 6.07 -30.22
CA ALA A 181 12.87 5.78 -28.86
C ALA A 181 11.73 5.44 -27.90
N LEU A 182 10.60 6.15 -28.00
CA LEU A 182 9.40 5.84 -27.21
C LEU A 182 8.90 4.41 -27.48
N ALA A 183 8.83 4.02 -28.76
CA ALA A 183 8.36 2.70 -29.17
C ALA A 183 9.32 1.59 -28.68
N ASP A 184 10.62 1.80 -28.84
CA ASP A 184 11.63 0.85 -28.42
C ASP A 184 11.68 0.67 -26.88
N LEU A 185 11.74 1.77 -26.13
CA LEU A 185 11.66 1.73 -24.65
C LEU A 185 10.38 1.05 -24.15
N THR A 186 9.25 1.29 -24.83
CA THR A 186 7.98 0.62 -24.51
C THR A 186 8.09 -0.89 -24.76
N ALA A 187 8.74 -1.31 -25.84
CA ALA A 187 8.98 -2.71 -26.14
C ALA A 187 9.90 -3.37 -25.10
N GLN A 188 11.00 -2.71 -24.71
CA GLN A 188 11.90 -3.18 -23.65
C GLN A 188 11.18 -3.33 -22.30
N LEU A 189 10.35 -2.36 -21.91
CA LEU A 189 9.54 -2.44 -20.68
C LEU A 189 8.54 -3.60 -20.73
N LYS A 190 8.00 -3.92 -21.91
CA LYS A 190 7.09 -5.05 -22.12
C LYS A 190 7.82 -6.39 -22.06
N ARG A 191 9.07 -6.45 -22.52
CA ARG A 191 9.94 -7.64 -22.43
C ARG A 191 10.63 -7.80 -21.07
N HIS A 192 10.55 -6.79 -20.20
CA HIS A 192 11.23 -6.72 -18.90
C HIS A 192 12.75 -6.56 -18.99
N ASP A 193 13.26 -6.03 -20.10
CA ASP A 193 14.70 -5.80 -20.34
C ASP A 193 15.22 -4.58 -19.57
N VAL A 194 14.34 -3.62 -19.26
CA VAL A 194 14.72 -2.40 -18.51
C VAL A 194 14.93 -2.73 -17.04
N GLU A 195 16.16 -2.52 -16.59
CA GLU A 195 16.57 -2.68 -15.20
C GLU A 195 16.22 -1.43 -14.40
N ARG A 196 15.42 -1.62 -13.34
CA ARG A 196 15.00 -0.56 -12.43
C ARG A 196 15.28 -1.01 -11.00
N ARG A 197 16.22 -0.34 -10.33
CA ARG A 197 16.56 -0.60 -8.92
C ARG A 197 16.15 0.57 -8.05
N TYR A 198 15.53 0.24 -6.93
CA TYR A 198 15.02 1.19 -5.96
C TYR A 198 15.72 0.99 -4.64
N LEU A 199 16.10 2.08 -3.98
CA LEU A 199 16.47 2.04 -2.57
C LEU A 199 15.23 2.37 -1.74
N THR A 200 14.98 1.58 -0.71
CA THR A 200 13.86 1.82 0.20
C THR A 200 14.18 1.42 1.62
N LEU A 201 13.71 2.21 2.59
CA LEU A 201 13.78 1.89 4.00
C LEU A 201 12.43 1.32 4.41
N VAL A 202 12.40 0.12 4.96
CA VAL A 202 11.18 -0.54 5.46
C VAL A 202 11.17 -0.64 6.97
N VAL A 203 9.97 -0.68 7.54
CA VAL A 203 9.77 -0.87 8.99
C VAL A 203 10.08 -2.32 9.37
N GLY A 204 10.78 -2.49 10.50
CA GLY A 204 11.14 -3.77 11.06
C GLY A 204 12.41 -4.38 10.46
N GLU A 205 12.79 -5.52 11.00
CA GLU A 205 13.92 -6.31 10.54
C GLU A 205 13.45 -7.33 9.50
N VAL A 206 13.94 -7.25 8.27
CA VAL A 206 13.73 -8.29 7.26
C VAL A 206 14.73 -9.40 7.52
N ALA A 207 14.25 -10.58 7.92
CA ALA A 207 15.10 -11.70 8.31
C ALA A 207 15.91 -12.24 7.11
N GLU A 208 15.24 -12.44 5.98
CA GLU A 208 15.85 -12.98 4.76
C GLU A 208 16.71 -11.92 4.06
N GLY A 209 17.98 -12.24 3.80
CA GLY A 209 18.89 -11.32 3.09
C GLY A 209 18.47 -11.02 1.65
N ARG A 210 17.66 -11.89 1.03
CA ARG A 210 17.10 -11.73 -0.31
C ARG A 210 15.73 -12.39 -0.39
N GLY A 211 14.84 -11.84 -1.20
CA GLY A 211 13.53 -12.44 -1.42
C GLY A 211 12.84 -11.98 -2.70
N VAL A 212 11.72 -12.63 -3.01
CA VAL A 212 10.88 -12.31 -4.17
C VAL A 212 9.44 -12.24 -3.70
N VAL A 213 8.79 -11.11 -3.96
CA VAL A 213 7.35 -10.96 -3.81
C VAL A 213 6.74 -11.06 -5.21
N ASP A 214 6.11 -12.20 -5.48
CA ASP A 214 5.40 -12.47 -6.73
C ASP A 214 3.91 -12.59 -6.44
N ALA A 215 3.23 -11.46 -6.48
CA ALA A 215 1.85 -11.34 -6.03
C ALA A 215 1.11 -10.30 -6.87
N PRO A 216 -0.04 -10.62 -7.51
CA PRO A 216 -0.72 -9.68 -8.38
C PRO A 216 -1.22 -8.43 -7.62
N VAL A 217 -1.10 -7.27 -8.26
CA VAL A 217 -1.47 -5.97 -7.67
C VAL A 217 -2.67 -5.39 -8.43
N GLY A 218 -3.72 -5.05 -7.68
CA GLY A 218 -4.97 -4.48 -8.20
C GLY A 218 -5.55 -3.43 -7.26
N ARG A 219 -6.70 -2.87 -7.62
CA ARG A 219 -7.42 -1.94 -6.71
C ARG A 219 -7.96 -2.71 -5.51
N SER A 220 -7.89 -2.12 -4.33
CA SER A 220 -8.51 -2.69 -3.13
C SER A 220 -10.03 -2.68 -3.26
N ALA A 221 -10.67 -3.82 -2.99
CA ALA A 221 -12.13 -3.94 -2.97
C ALA A 221 -12.76 -3.14 -1.82
N ARG A 222 -12.04 -3.01 -0.69
CA ARG A 222 -12.51 -2.27 0.50
C ARG A 222 -12.28 -0.77 0.37
N GLN A 223 -11.18 -0.35 -0.26
CA GLN A 223 -10.80 1.05 -0.42
C GLN A 223 -10.37 1.32 -1.88
N PRO A 224 -11.30 1.60 -2.80
CA PRO A 224 -11.02 1.69 -4.25
C PRO A 224 -9.96 2.69 -4.69
N THR A 225 -9.66 3.67 -3.81
CA THR A 225 -8.56 4.60 -4.01
C THR A 225 -7.20 3.90 -3.87
N ARG A 226 -7.04 2.90 -2.99
CA ARG A 226 -5.79 2.17 -2.72
C ARG A 226 -5.58 0.98 -3.65
N MET A 227 -4.32 0.56 -3.72
CA MET A 227 -3.90 -0.69 -4.34
C MET A 227 -3.75 -1.78 -3.26
N ALA A 228 -3.89 -3.04 -3.63
CA ALA A 228 -3.72 -4.18 -2.75
C ALA A 228 -3.15 -5.36 -3.53
N VAL A 229 -2.51 -6.29 -2.80
CA VAL A 229 -2.32 -7.64 -3.32
C VAL A 229 -3.71 -8.28 -3.45
N THR A 230 -4.06 -8.71 -4.65
CA THR A 230 -5.37 -9.28 -4.94
C THR A 230 -5.27 -10.16 -6.16
N ALA A 231 -5.91 -11.33 -6.13
CA ALA A 231 -5.91 -12.27 -7.25
C ALA A 231 -6.55 -11.69 -8.54
N ARG A 232 -7.47 -10.71 -8.42
CA ARG A 232 -8.01 -9.97 -9.58
C ARG A 232 -7.05 -8.87 -10.10
N GLY A 233 -5.89 -8.73 -9.46
CA GLY A 233 -4.84 -7.79 -9.83
C GLY A 233 -4.08 -8.21 -11.08
N ARG A 234 -3.21 -7.32 -11.56
CA ARG A 234 -2.29 -7.64 -12.64
C ARG A 234 -1.02 -8.24 -12.06
N THR A 235 -0.44 -9.24 -12.75
CA THR A 235 0.84 -9.84 -12.36
C THR A 235 1.87 -8.78 -12.03
N ALA A 236 2.50 -8.96 -10.88
CA ALA A 236 3.47 -8.04 -10.35
C ALA A 236 4.54 -8.80 -9.58
N ARG A 237 5.81 -8.46 -9.86
CA ARG A 237 6.96 -9.15 -9.26
C ARG A 237 8.06 -8.17 -8.86
N THR A 238 8.46 -8.26 -7.60
CA THR A 238 9.47 -7.41 -6.96
C THR A 238 10.49 -8.30 -6.28
N ARG A 239 11.76 -8.18 -6.66
CA ARG A 239 12.86 -8.82 -5.92
C ARG A 239 13.45 -7.82 -4.95
N TYR A 240 13.91 -8.28 -3.80
CA TYR A 240 14.63 -7.42 -2.85
C TYR A 240 15.90 -8.08 -2.34
N GLU A 241 16.86 -7.25 -1.95
CA GLU A 241 18.08 -7.60 -1.25
C GLU A 241 18.25 -6.65 -0.05
N VAL A 242 18.57 -7.19 1.11
CA VAL A 242 18.88 -6.43 2.31
C VAL A 242 20.28 -5.85 2.19
N LEU A 243 20.38 -4.53 2.20
CA LEU A 243 21.65 -3.82 2.19
C LEU A 243 22.16 -3.55 3.61
N GLU A 244 21.27 -3.13 4.51
CA GLU A 244 21.62 -2.76 5.87
C GLU A 244 20.42 -2.94 6.81
N ARG A 245 20.67 -3.31 8.06
CA ARG A 245 19.66 -3.42 9.13
C ARG A 245 20.00 -2.42 10.22
N TYR A 246 19.00 -1.70 10.70
CA TYR A 246 19.11 -0.73 11.77
C TYR A 246 18.25 -1.17 12.94
N THR A 247 18.81 -1.10 14.15
CA THR A 247 18.10 -1.37 15.41
C THR A 247 17.71 -0.10 16.14
N GLU A 248 18.40 1.02 15.86
CA GLU A 248 18.19 2.32 16.49
C GLU A 248 18.03 3.42 15.41
N PRO A 249 17.18 4.44 15.65
CA PRO A 249 16.30 4.61 16.81
C PRO A 249 15.06 3.69 16.79
N VAL A 250 14.79 3.04 15.65
CA VAL A 250 13.75 2.02 15.49
C VAL A 250 14.24 0.91 14.57
N ALA A 251 13.70 -0.29 14.73
CA ALA A 251 13.97 -1.40 13.83
C ALA A 251 13.54 -1.04 12.40
N ALA A 252 14.50 -1.02 11.48
CA ALA A 252 14.28 -0.73 10.07
C ALA A 252 15.30 -1.47 9.20
N THR A 253 14.95 -1.72 7.94
CA THR A 253 15.86 -2.39 7.00
C THR A 253 15.96 -1.59 5.71
N LEU A 254 17.18 -1.31 5.27
CA LEU A 254 17.43 -0.75 3.94
C LEU A 254 17.44 -1.88 2.92
N LEU A 255 16.55 -1.80 1.94
CA LEU A 255 16.43 -2.74 0.85
C LEU A 255 16.82 -2.08 -0.46
N GLU A 256 17.47 -2.86 -1.32
CA GLU A 256 17.40 -2.64 -2.76
C GLU A 256 16.26 -3.48 -3.34
N CYS A 257 15.36 -2.87 -4.10
CA CYS A 257 14.30 -3.56 -4.82
C CYS A 257 14.53 -3.50 -6.32
N ARG A 258 14.51 -4.65 -7.00
CA ARG A 258 14.54 -4.76 -8.46
C ARG A 258 13.15 -5.07 -9.00
N LEU A 259 12.67 -4.25 -9.93
CA LEU A 259 11.35 -4.41 -10.54
C LEU A 259 11.41 -5.16 -11.87
N GLU A 260 10.65 -6.25 -11.97
CA GLU A 260 10.36 -6.87 -13.27
C GLU A 260 9.14 -6.16 -13.89
N THR A 261 8.07 -5.97 -13.12
CA THR A 261 6.85 -5.25 -13.54
C THR A 261 6.76 -3.85 -12.93
N GLY A 262 5.94 -2.97 -13.51
CA GLY A 262 5.68 -1.61 -13.00
C GLY A 262 4.20 -1.31 -12.73
N ARG A 263 3.61 -1.91 -11.70
CA ARG A 263 2.22 -1.61 -11.29
C ARG A 263 2.15 -0.39 -10.36
N THR A 264 1.01 0.29 -10.35
CA THR A 264 0.77 1.43 -9.45
C THR A 264 1.04 1.02 -8.00
N HIS A 265 1.89 1.78 -7.30
CA HIS A 265 2.28 1.52 -5.91
C HIS A 265 2.92 0.13 -5.66
N GLN A 266 3.46 -0.56 -6.67
CA GLN A 266 3.86 -1.97 -6.56
C GLN A 266 4.80 -2.27 -5.37
N VAL A 267 5.97 -1.62 -5.29
CA VAL A 267 6.95 -1.83 -4.20
C VAL A 267 6.29 -1.62 -2.84
N ARG A 268 5.54 -0.53 -2.71
CA ARG A 268 4.89 -0.11 -1.47
C ARG A 268 3.85 -1.13 -0.98
N VAL A 269 3.05 -1.67 -1.91
CA VAL A 269 2.02 -2.67 -1.62
C VAL A 269 2.64 -4.03 -1.33
N HIS A 270 3.64 -4.45 -2.10
CA HIS A 270 4.34 -5.73 -1.92
C HIS A 270 5.04 -5.79 -0.57
N LEU A 271 5.83 -4.77 -0.23
CA LEU A 271 6.57 -4.75 1.03
C LEU A 271 5.63 -4.64 2.24
N ALA A 272 4.55 -3.86 2.12
CA ALA A 272 3.50 -3.84 3.15
C ALA A 272 2.80 -5.20 3.31
N ALA A 273 2.56 -5.94 2.22
CA ALA A 273 1.89 -7.23 2.26
C ALA A 273 2.72 -8.33 2.96
N ILE A 274 4.05 -8.21 2.93
CA ILE A 274 4.96 -9.11 3.67
C ILE A 274 5.30 -8.59 5.08
N GLY A 275 4.57 -7.60 5.59
CA GLY A 275 4.74 -7.08 6.96
C GLY A 275 5.79 -5.97 7.12
N HIS A 276 6.45 -5.55 6.03
CA HIS A 276 7.53 -4.56 6.04
C HIS A 276 7.17 -3.31 5.22
N PRO A 277 6.18 -2.50 5.64
CA PRO A 277 5.79 -1.31 4.89
C PRO A 277 6.94 -0.31 4.78
N VAL A 278 6.95 0.45 3.69
CA VAL A 278 7.94 1.51 3.46
C VAL A 278 7.81 2.60 4.51
N VAL A 279 8.93 3.02 5.11
CA VAL A 279 9.00 4.13 6.08
C VAL A 279 8.46 5.42 5.46
N GLY A 280 7.69 6.18 6.22
CA GLY A 280 7.03 7.42 5.76
C GLY A 280 5.88 7.22 4.76
N ASP A 281 5.50 5.98 4.45
CA ASP A 281 4.35 5.69 3.60
C ASP A 281 3.04 5.80 4.39
N THR A 282 2.45 6.99 4.41
CA THR A 282 1.16 7.26 5.06
C THR A 282 -0.02 6.50 4.46
N ARG A 283 0.15 5.89 3.29
CA ARG A 283 -0.91 5.18 2.59
C ARG A 283 -0.90 3.69 2.86
N TYR A 284 0.25 3.05 3.02
CA TYR A 284 0.35 1.59 3.23
C TYR A 284 1.04 1.21 4.54
N GLY A 285 1.76 2.13 5.17
CA GLY A 285 2.40 1.96 6.47
C GLY A 285 1.54 2.44 7.64
N ARG A 286 2.13 2.33 8.83
CA ARG A 286 1.59 2.84 10.09
C ARG A 286 2.18 4.23 10.38
N ALA A 287 1.75 4.85 11.49
CA ALA A 287 2.36 6.09 11.97
C ALA A 287 3.87 5.90 12.11
N ASP A 288 4.63 6.73 11.40
CA ASP A 288 6.08 6.60 11.28
C ASP A 288 6.78 7.23 12.47
N ALA A 289 7.53 6.41 13.22
CA ALA A 289 8.36 6.85 14.34
C ALA A 289 9.54 7.73 13.90
N LEU A 290 9.95 7.66 12.63
CA LEU A 290 11.00 8.49 12.04
C LEU A 290 10.47 9.85 11.51
N ALA A 291 9.17 10.13 11.70
CA ALA A 291 8.50 11.37 11.29
C ALA A 291 8.69 11.75 9.80
N MET A 292 8.92 10.77 8.92
CA MET A 292 9.05 11.01 7.49
C MET A 292 7.67 11.33 6.89
N LYS A 293 7.63 12.37 6.06
CA LYS A 293 6.37 12.87 5.45
C LYS A 293 6.09 12.27 4.07
N ARG A 294 6.94 11.36 3.59
CA ARG A 294 6.84 10.71 2.29
C ARG A 294 7.42 9.30 2.34
N PRO A 295 7.01 8.40 1.43
CA PRO A 295 7.64 7.10 1.31
C PRO A 295 9.15 7.24 1.08
N PHE A 296 9.95 6.56 1.91
CA PHE A 296 11.38 6.39 1.71
C PHE A 296 11.60 5.41 0.56
N LEU A 297 11.39 5.89 -0.66
CA LEU A 297 11.47 5.10 -1.88
C LEU A 297 12.08 5.98 -2.98
N HIS A 298 13.19 5.51 -3.53
CA HIS A 298 13.98 6.24 -4.51
C HIS A 298 14.43 5.33 -5.64
N ALA A 299 14.11 5.68 -6.89
CA ALA A 299 14.61 4.98 -8.08
C ALA A 299 16.08 5.37 -8.32
N HIS A 300 16.98 4.61 -7.72
CA HIS A 300 18.40 4.96 -7.65
C HIS A 300 19.19 4.55 -8.90
N GLU A 301 18.80 3.47 -9.58
CA GLU A 301 19.50 3.00 -10.78
C GLU A 301 18.52 2.60 -11.88
N LEU A 302 18.86 3.00 -13.10
CA LEU A 302 18.10 2.73 -14.31
C LEU A 302 19.08 2.30 -15.41
N ALA A 303 18.86 1.13 -16.01
CA ALA A 303 19.61 0.67 -17.18
C ALA A 303 18.66 0.17 -18.27
N PHE A 304 18.94 0.56 -19.50
CA PHE A 304 18.16 0.22 -20.69
C PHE A 304 19.08 0.27 -21.92
N ASP A 305 18.59 -0.26 -23.03
CA ASP A 305 19.33 -0.32 -24.30
C ASP A 305 18.76 0.67 -25.32
N PRO A 306 19.23 1.93 -25.38
CA PRO A 306 19.02 2.74 -26.59
C PRO A 306 19.77 2.13 -27.78
N LEU A 307 19.70 2.76 -28.96
CA LEU A 307 20.69 2.54 -30.04
C LEU A 307 22.16 2.68 -29.54
N THR A 308 22.35 3.20 -28.31
CA THR A 308 23.56 3.18 -27.48
C THR A 308 23.22 2.85 -26.01
N TRP A 309 23.55 1.64 -25.51
CA TRP A 309 23.36 1.20 -24.11
C TRP A 309 23.71 2.28 -23.07
N SER A 310 22.81 2.51 -22.09
CA SER A 310 22.99 3.55 -21.07
C SER A 310 22.60 3.06 -19.67
N ARG A 311 23.51 3.24 -18.70
CA ARG A 311 23.26 3.02 -17.26
C ARG A 311 23.38 4.34 -16.51
N CYS A 312 22.31 4.72 -15.83
CA CYS A 312 22.23 5.95 -15.04
C CYS A 312 22.08 5.61 -13.55
N VAL A 313 22.73 6.41 -12.70
CA VAL A 313 22.64 6.31 -11.25
C VAL A 313 22.28 7.69 -10.69
N SER A 314 21.26 7.74 -9.85
CA SER A 314 20.91 8.90 -9.02
C SER A 314 21.30 8.62 -7.58
N VAL A 315 21.67 9.69 -6.87
CA VAL A 315 21.90 9.67 -5.44
C VAL A 315 20.82 10.54 -4.79
N SER A 316 19.91 9.92 -4.04
CA SER A 316 18.95 10.68 -3.24
C SER A 316 19.69 11.53 -2.20
N THR A 317 19.30 12.80 -2.09
CA THR A 317 19.64 13.69 -0.97
C THR A 317 18.72 13.53 0.23
N ASP A 318 17.74 12.60 0.16
CA ASP A 318 17.04 12.18 1.36
C ASP A 318 18.05 11.83 2.43
N PRO A 319 17.79 12.18 3.71
CA PRO A 319 18.67 11.78 4.79
C PRO A 319 18.75 10.25 4.75
N GLN A 320 19.83 9.73 4.16
CA GLN A 320 20.23 8.38 4.44
C GLN A 320 20.31 8.31 5.97
N PRO A 321 19.91 7.22 6.62
CA PRO A 321 20.32 6.93 7.98
C PRO A 321 21.85 6.66 8.03
N ARG A 322 22.65 7.54 7.42
CA ARG A 322 24.08 7.66 7.64
C ARG A 322 24.25 8.65 8.76
N VAL A 323 24.60 8.11 9.93
CA VAL A 323 25.39 8.84 10.92
C VAL A 323 26.55 9.51 10.15
N LYS A 324 26.54 10.84 10.12
CA LYS A 324 27.39 11.66 9.24
C LYS A 324 28.87 11.30 9.41
N ARG A 325 29.48 10.74 8.36
CA ARG A 325 30.89 10.30 8.28
C ARG A 325 31.94 11.43 8.35
N GLU A 326 31.52 12.70 8.38
CA GLU A 326 32.41 13.86 8.34
C GLU A 326 33.16 14.14 9.67
N HIS A 327 32.77 13.49 10.78
CA HIS A 327 33.47 13.58 12.06
C HIS A 327 34.61 12.55 12.25
N LEU A 328 34.74 11.55 11.37
CA LEU A 328 35.71 10.45 11.53
C LEU A 328 37.14 10.82 11.09
N ILE A 329 37.31 11.73 10.12
CA ILE A 329 38.63 12.13 9.62
C ILE A 329 39.35 13.07 10.60
N TRP A 330 38.60 13.94 11.29
CA TRP A 330 39.16 14.83 12.32
C TRP A 330 39.38 14.13 13.67
N ALA A 331 38.60 13.10 14.00
CA ALA A 331 38.77 12.33 15.22
C ALA A 331 40.02 11.40 15.17
N ALA A 332 40.34 10.81 14.02
CA ALA A 332 41.53 9.95 13.88
C ALA A 332 42.85 10.70 14.18
N ALA A 333 42.93 11.99 13.85
CA ALA A 333 44.10 12.82 14.13
C ALA A 333 44.20 13.26 15.61
N ALA A 334 43.07 13.42 16.30
CA ALA A 334 43.03 13.80 17.72
C ALA A 334 43.21 12.61 18.68
N ILE A 335 42.82 11.41 18.27
CA ILE A 335 42.87 10.17 19.07
C ILE A 335 44.32 9.74 19.36
N VAL A 336 45.29 10.00 18.47
CA VAL A 336 46.71 9.64 18.72
C VAL A 336 47.32 10.46 19.87
N VAL A 337 46.85 11.70 20.10
CA VAL A 337 47.42 12.61 21.11
C VAL A 337 46.74 12.43 22.49
N VAL A 338 45.49 11.98 22.55
CA VAL A 338 44.71 11.86 23.79
C VAL A 338 44.81 10.46 24.44
N LEU A 339 45.10 9.41 23.66
CA LEU A 339 45.19 8.02 24.16
C LEU A 339 46.29 7.78 25.21
N LEU A 340 47.31 8.64 25.31
CA LEU A 340 48.34 8.54 26.35
C LEU A 340 47.95 9.19 27.68
N GLY A 341 46.90 10.03 27.73
CA GLY A 341 46.56 10.84 28.90
C GLY A 341 45.32 10.41 29.70
N VAL A 342 44.35 9.72 29.09
CA VAL A 342 42.99 9.57 29.69
C VAL A 342 42.74 8.20 30.35
N GLY A 343 43.65 7.24 30.20
CA GLY A 343 43.51 5.88 30.75
C GLY A 343 43.33 5.78 32.27
N LEU A 344 43.74 6.81 33.04
CA LEU A 344 43.66 6.80 34.50
C LEU A 344 42.39 7.47 35.07
N ALA A 345 41.67 8.28 34.29
CA ALA A 345 40.50 9.04 34.77
C ALA A 345 39.15 8.35 34.47
N ALA A 346 39.10 7.45 33.48
CA ALA A 346 37.87 6.76 33.07
C ALA A 346 37.38 5.68 34.05
N MET A 347 38.25 5.16 34.93
CA MET A 347 37.90 4.06 35.85
C MET A 347 37.03 4.52 37.05
N ILE A 348 36.98 5.82 37.35
CA ILE A 348 36.26 6.36 38.52
C ILE A 348 34.87 6.95 38.13
N ALA A 349 34.64 7.31 36.87
CA ALA A 349 33.39 7.95 36.42
C ALA A 349 32.29 6.98 35.94
N GLN A 350 32.65 5.79 35.43
CA GLN A 350 31.70 4.79 34.92
C GLN A 350 30.74 4.23 36.00
N ARG A 351 31.10 4.29 37.29
CA ARG A 351 30.24 3.77 38.37
C ARG A 351 29.06 4.66 38.76
N ARG A 352 29.00 5.92 38.31
CA ARG A 352 27.95 6.88 38.71
C ARG A 352 26.90 7.17 37.63
N VAL A 353 27.14 6.84 36.37
CA VAL A 353 26.22 7.13 35.25
C VAL A 353 25.25 5.95 35.00
N ASP A 354 25.72 4.70 35.10
CA ASP A 354 24.88 3.50 34.91
C ASP A 354 23.67 3.43 35.87
N ASN A 355 23.77 4.03 37.06
CA ASN A 355 22.67 4.06 38.03
C ASN A 355 21.62 5.16 37.74
N LYS A 356 21.90 6.12 36.85
CA LYS A 356 21.00 7.26 36.56
C LYS A 356 20.15 7.01 35.31
N GLU A 357 20.66 6.33 34.29
CA GLU A 357 19.90 6.00 33.07
C GLU A 357 18.98 4.77 33.24
N LYS A 358 19.36 3.78 34.05
CA LYS A 358 18.45 2.70 34.47
C LYS A 358 17.25 3.21 35.29
N ALA A 359 17.33 4.40 35.89
CA ALA A 359 16.25 5.00 36.65
C ALA A 359 15.20 5.72 35.77
N GLN A 360 15.54 6.11 34.53
CA GLN A 360 14.63 6.85 33.65
C GLN A 360 13.78 5.96 32.73
N LEU A 361 14.23 4.72 32.46
CA LEU A 361 13.47 3.71 31.72
C LEU A 361 12.51 2.87 32.58
N LEU A 362 12.56 3.01 33.92
CA LEU A 362 11.78 2.20 34.88
C LEU A 362 10.98 3.00 35.93
N GLY A 363 10.62 4.25 35.61
CA GLY A 363 9.73 5.06 36.44
C GLY A 363 10.04 6.55 36.35
N GLY A 364 9.50 7.23 35.35
CA GLY A 364 9.63 8.68 35.23
C GLY A 364 8.46 9.27 34.46
N GLN A 365 7.61 10.01 35.17
CA GLN A 365 6.53 10.82 34.62
C GLN A 365 7.03 11.68 33.45
N SER A 366 6.37 11.59 32.30
CA SER A 366 6.23 12.74 31.41
C SER A 366 4.75 13.11 31.31
N ASP A 367 4.43 14.23 31.94
CA ASP A 367 3.13 14.88 32.01
C ASP A 367 2.79 15.57 30.68
N THR A 368 2.86 14.81 29.57
CA THR A 368 2.36 15.25 28.27
C THR A 368 1.00 14.57 28.05
N GLY A 369 -0.06 15.36 28.00
CA GLY A 369 -1.48 14.97 27.98
C GLY A 369 -1.97 14.19 26.73
N GLY A 370 -1.14 13.35 26.12
CA GLY A 370 -1.53 12.47 25.01
C GLY A 370 -2.10 11.14 25.48
N ALA A 371 -3.02 10.56 24.68
CA ALA A 371 -3.56 9.22 24.90
C ALA A 371 -2.49 8.12 24.73
N VAL A 372 -2.67 6.98 25.40
CA VAL A 372 -1.80 5.80 25.27
C VAL A 372 -2.17 5.07 23.98
N ALA A 373 -1.19 4.88 23.10
CA ALA A 373 -1.38 4.23 21.80
C ALA A 373 -1.61 2.72 21.91
N SER A 374 -0.91 2.04 22.81
CA SER A 374 -1.08 0.61 23.07
C SER A 374 -0.74 0.21 24.50
N ILE A 375 -1.34 -0.87 25.00
CA ILE A 375 -1.01 -1.52 26.27
C ILE A 375 -0.82 -3.02 25.99
N GLY A 376 0.33 -3.58 26.37
CA GLY A 376 0.69 -4.98 26.16
C GLY A 376 1.91 -5.19 25.24
N PRO A 377 2.46 -6.43 25.19
CA PRO A 377 3.71 -6.74 24.49
C PRO A 377 3.53 -6.72 22.97
N LEU A 378 4.59 -6.33 22.27
CA LEU A 378 4.66 -6.41 20.81
C LEU A 378 4.98 -7.84 20.36
N ASP A 379 4.69 -8.15 19.10
CA ASP A 379 5.09 -9.42 18.50
C ASP A 379 6.62 -9.55 18.49
N GLY A 380 7.14 -10.74 18.77
CA GLY A 380 8.56 -11.01 18.96
C GLY A 380 9.09 -10.74 20.38
N THR A 381 8.27 -10.20 21.30
CA THR A 381 8.71 -9.90 22.68
C THR A 381 9.01 -11.18 23.45
N THR A 382 10.23 -11.30 23.99
CA THR A 382 10.62 -12.37 24.91
C THR A 382 9.97 -12.16 26.28
N LEU A 383 9.19 -13.14 26.74
CA LEU A 383 8.40 -13.04 27.97
C LEU A 383 9.26 -13.08 29.24
N ALA A 384 10.41 -13.74 29.19
CA ALA A 384 11.34 -13.85 30.32
C ALA A 384 11.87 -12.48 30.77
N ASP A 385 12.08 -11.55 29.83
CA ASP A 385 12.56 -10.20 30.12
C ASP A 385 11.40 -9.23 30.35
N TYR A 386 10.34 -9.37 29.56
CA TYR A 386 9.20 -8.45 29.60
C TYR A 386 8.39 -8.53 30.89
N LEU A 387 8.05 -9.74 31.35
CA LEU A 387 7.13 -9.89 32.50
C LEU A 387 7.70 -9.36 33.83
N PRO A 388 8.97 -9.62 34.20
CA PRO A 388 9.56 -9.05 35.41
C PRO A 388 9.56 -7.52 35.42
N ASP A 389 9.86 -6.89 34.27
CA ASP A 389 9.88 -5.43 34.14
C ASP A 389 8.48 -4.83 34.37
N ARG A 390 7.44 -5.48 33.83
CA ARG A 390 6.05 -5.02 33.98
C ARG A 390 5.53 -5.24 35.40
N GLN A 391 5.93 -6.34 36.03
CA GLN A 391 5.65 -6.59 37.44
C GLN A 391 6.28 -5.51 38.34
N ALA A 392 7.55 -5.17 38.10
CA ALA A 392 8.22 -4.09 38.83
C ALA A 392 7.58 -2.72 38.59
N ALA A 393 7.06 -2.47 37.37
CA ALA A 393 6.33 -1.24 37.06
C ALA A 393 4.97 -1.19 37.79
N LEU A 394 4.25 -2.31 37.85
CA LEU A 394 2.98 -2.42 38.59
C LEU A 394 3.17 -2.19 40.09
N GLU A 395 4.24 -2.69 40.70
CA GLU A 395 4.55 -2.47 42.12
C GLU A 395 4.77 -0.99 42.47
N LYS A 396 5.28 -0.20 41.52
CA LYS A 396 5.48 1.25 41.67
C LYS A 396 4.26 2.08 41.25
N ALA A 397 3.26 1.46 40.63
CA ALA A 397 2.10 2.17 40.10
C ALA A 397 1.21 2.69 41.23
N THR A 398 0.70 3.91 41.05
CA THR A 398 -0.26 4.56 41.95
C THR A 398 -1.44 5.12 41.17
N GLY A 399 -2.57 5.37 41.86
CA GLY A 399 -3.77 5.94 41.25
C GLY A 399 -4.52 4.99 40.31
N GLU A 400 -5.38 5.55 39.48
CA GLU A 400 -6.21 4.80 38.52
C GLU A 400 -5.40 4.32 37.31
N ARG A 401 -5.44 3.01 37.05
CA ARG A 401 -4.68 2.34 36.00
C ARG A 401 -5.59 1.47 35.15
N ALA A 402 -5.24 1.36 33.88
CA ALA A 402 -5.75 0.33 33.00
C ALA A 402 -4.70 -0.78 32.88
N ALA A 403 -5.14 -2.03 32.84
CA ALA A 403 -4.26 -3.18 32.75
C ALA A 403 -4.77 -4.19 31.73
N VAL A 404 -3.85 -4.85 31.05
CA VAL A 404 -4.14 -6.08 30.32
C VAL A 404 -3.79 -7.25 31.21
N VAL A 405 -4.76 -8.12 31.44
CA VAL A 405 -4.65 -9.29 32.32
C VAL A 405 -4.86 -10.53 31.48
N SER A 406 -3.81 -11.30 31.25
CA SER A 406 -3.88 -12.55 30.51
C SER A 406 -4.20 -13.73 31.41
N LEU A 407 -4.96 -14.66 30.89
CA LEU A 407 -5.34 -15.90 31.56
C LEU A 407 -4.35 -16.99 31.18
N ASP A 408 -4.06 -17.92 32.09
CA ASP A 408 -3.22 -19.08 31.80
C ASP A 408 -3.93 -20.18 31.00
N HIS A 409 -5.22 -20.00 30.73
CA HIS A 409 -6.06 -20.86 29.90
C HIS A 409 -7.06 -20.02 29.10
N TYR A 410 -7.63 -20.62 28.05
CA TYR A 410 -8.76 -20.01 27.38
C TYR A 410 -10.04 -20.22 28.20
N ALA A 411 -10.79 -19.14 28.38
CA ALA A 411 -11.97 -19.07 29.23
C ALA A 411 -13.20 -18.62 28.44
N THR A 412 -14.37 -18.92 29.00
CA THR A 412 -15.63 -18.28 28.60
C THR A 412 -15.64 -16.81 29.06
N GLU A 413 -16.54 -15.99 28.52
CA GLU A 413 -16.72 -14.61 29.00
C GLU A 413 -17.03 -14.54 30.50
N GLN A 414 -17.87 -15.44 31.00
CA GLN A 414 -18.23 -15.49 32.41
C GLN A 414 -17.02 -15.82 33.29
N GLU A 415 -16.28 -16.88 32.96
CA GLU A 415 -15.05 -17.26 33.67
C GLU A 415 -14.02 -16.12 33.67
N ALA A 416 -13.81 -15.47 32.51
CA ALA A 416 -12.86 -14.38 32.36
C ALA A 416 -13.25 -13.16 33.22
N ARG A 417 -14.54 -12.78 33.23
CA ARG A 417 -15.04 -11.68 34.07
C ARG A 417 -14.93 -12.01 35.55
N SER A 418 -15.22 -13.26 35.94
CA SER A 418 -15.05 -13.70 37.33
C SER A 418 -13.59 -13.67 37.79
N ALA A 419 -12.63 -13.95 36.89
CA ALA A 419 -11.20 -13.97 37.23
C ALA A 419 -10.63 -12.62 37.67
N VAL A 420 -11.26 -11.50 37.26
CA VAL A 420 -10.82 -10.13 37.62
C VAL A 420 -11.65 -9.49 38.75
N GLY A 421 -12.61 -10.23 39.32
CA GLY A 421 -13.40 -9.79 40.46
C GLY A 421 -14.26 -8.55 40.18
N GLN A 422 -14.12 -7.51 41.02
CA GLN A 422 -14.94 -6.30 40.95
C GLN A 422 -14.35 -5.19 40.05
N LEU A 423 -13.17 -5.42 39.48
CA LEU A 423 -12.52 -4.44 38.60
C LEU A 423 -13.38 -4.17 37.36
N LYS A 424 -13.40 -2.91 36.91
CA LYS A 424 -14.17 -2.53 35.72
C LYS A 424 -13.53 -3.15 34.48
N VAL A 425 -14.26 -4.07 33.84
CA VAL A 425 -13.85 -4.65 32.55
C VAL A 425 -14.12 -3.64 31.44
N VAL A 426 -13.07 -3.32 30.68
CA VAL A 426 -13.10 -2.40 29.54
C VAL A 426 -13.28 -3.16 28.23
N ALA A 427 -12.59 -4.29 28.08
CA ALA A 427 -12.66 -5.14 26.89
C ALA A 427 -12.21 -6.57 27.23
N LEU A 428 -12.52 -7.52 26.34
CA LEU A 428 -11.95 -8.86 26.35
C LEU A 428 -11.03 -9.02 25.13
N LEU A 429 -10.04 -9.89 25.22
CA LEU A 429 -9.28 -10.36 24.07
C LEU A 429 -9.66 -11.81 23.80
N ALA A 430 -10.19 -12.06 22.60
CA ALA A 430 -10.65 -13.36 22.16
C ALA A 430 -9.89 -13.83 20.92
N ALA A 431 -9.52 -15.11 20.89
CA ALA A 431 -8.84 -15.72 19.75
C ALA A 431 -9.43 -17.12 19.52
N PRO A 432 -10.40 -17.27 18.60
CA PRO A 432 -10.85 -18.56 18.13
C PRO A 432 -9.67 -19.43 17.64
N PRO A 433 -9.83 -20.75 17.63
CA PRO A 433 -8.75 -21.62 17.17
C PRO A 433 -8.34 -21.35 15.72
N GLY A 434 -7.05 -21.13 15.49
CA GLY A 434 -6.51 -20.78 14.17
C GLY A 434 -6.84 -19.38 13.67
N ALA A 435 -7.47 -18.54 14.50
CA ALA A 435 -7.78 -17.14 14.21
C ALA A 435 -6.80 -16.20 14.90
N ALA A 436 -6.62 -15.01 14.32
CA ALA A 436 -5.89 -13.93 14.97
C ALA A 436 -6.65 -13.43 16.22
N PRO A 437 -5.95 -12.93 17.25
CA PRO A 437 -6.58 -12.26 18.38
C PRO A 437 -7.41 -11.04 17.96
N SER A 438 -8.51 -10.83 18.66
CA SER A 438 -9.43 -9.72 18.43
C SER A 438 -9.88 -9.11 19.76
N VAL A 439 -10.15 -7.80 19.75
CA VAL A 439 -10.66 -7.07 20.91
C VAL A 439 -12.18 -7.10 20.88
N VAL A 440 -12.81 -7.44 22.01
CA VAL A 440 -14.26 -7.46 22.20
C VAL A 440 -14.62 -6.35 23.19
N THR A 441 -15.22 -5.27 22.68
CA THR A 441 -15.71 -4.13 23.48
C THR A 441 -17.22 -4.19 23.74
N GLY A 442 -17.96 -4.99 22.96
CA GLY A 442 -19.39 -5.26 23.12
C GLY A 442 -19.65 -6.64 23.73
N ASP A 443 -20.75 -7.28 23.33
CA ASP A 443 -21.10 -8.64 23.75
C ASP A 443 -20.49 -9.72 22.83
N MET A 444 -20.19 -10.88 23.41
CA MET A 444 -19.61 -12.01 22.67
C MET A 444 -20.49 -12.52 21.50
N PRO A 445 -21.84 -12.61 21.62
CA PRO A 445 -22.70 -12.97 20.49
C PRO A 445 -22.55 -12.06 19.26
N THR A 446 -22.58 -10.73 19.44
CA THR A 446 -22.39 -9.76 18.35
C THR A 446 -21.01 -9.93 17.72
N TRP A 447 -19.96 -10.01 18.54
CA TRP A 447 -18.60 -10.26 18.04
C TRP A 447 -18.51 -11.57 17.24
N ALA A 448 -19.08 -12.66 17.75
CA ALA A 448 -19.04 -13.95 17.07
C ALA A 448 -19.78 -13.93 15.73
N GLN A 449 -20.89 -13.18 15.64
CA GLN A 449 -21.61 -12.96 14.39
C GLN A 449 -20.74 -12.22 13.36
N GLU A 450 -20.05 -11.16 13.77
CA GLU A 450 -19.14 -10.39 12.92
C GLU A 450 -17.96 -11.24 12.44
N GLN A 451 -17.30 -11.96 13.35
CA GLN A 451 -16.17 -12.84 13.00
C GLN A 451 -16.59 -13.96 12.04
N ARG A 452 -17.77 -14.55 12.23
CA ARG A 452 -18.30 -15.57 11.31
C ARG A 452 -18.62 -14.98 9.94
N ALA A 453 -19.19 -13.77 9.88
CA ALA A 453 -19.49 -13.10 8.62
C ALA A 453 -18.20 -12.81 7.84
N ASP A 454 -17.16 -12.29 8.52
CA ASP A 454 -15.86 -12.00 7.92
C ASP A 454 -15.15 -13.26 7.43
N ALA A 455 -15.03 -14.30 8.28
CA ALA A 455 -14.40 -15.56 7.90
C ALA A 455 -15.17 -16.32 6.80
N THR A 456 -16.51 -16.23 6.80
CA THR A 456 -17.36 -16.80 5.73
C THR A 456 -17.08 -16.10 4.41
N LYS A 457 -17.05 -14.77 4.43
CA LYS A 457 -16.79 -13.96 3.24
C LYS A 457 -15.41 -14.23 2.65
N GLU A 458 -14.39 -14.35 3.51
CA GLU A 458 -13.03 -14.69 3.09
C GLU A 458 -12.98 -16.09 2.47
N ARG A 459 -13.55 -17.09 3.16
CA ARG A 459 -13.60 -18.48 2.68
C ARG A 459 -14.32 -18.60 1.35
N ASP A 460 -15.47 -17.94 1.21
CA ASP A 460 -16.26 -17.99 -0.02
C ASP A 460 -15.53 -17.32 -1.18
N GLY A 461 -14.77 -16.25 -0.90
CA GLY A 461 -13.83 -15.65 -1.86
C GLY A 461 -12.74 -16.62 -2.30
N ASP A 462 -12.13 -17.35 -1.37
CA ASP A 462 -11.11 -18.35 -1.66
C ASP A 462 -11.67 -19.56 -2.43
N GLN A 463 -12.88 -19.99 -2.11
CA GLN A 463 -13.59 -21.00 -2.89
C GLN A 463 -13.92 -20.50 -4.30
N GLU A 464 -14.25 -19.22 -4.47
CA GLU A 464 -14.43 -18.62 -5.80
C GLU A 464 -13.11 -18.61 -6.58
N TYR A 465 -11.98 -18.35 -5.93
CA TYR A 465 -10.65 -18.47 -6.56
C TYR A 465 -10.31 -19.90 -6.96
N LEU A 466 -10.67 -20.90 -6.15
CA LEU A 466 -10.47 -22.31 -6.53
C LEU A 466 -11.36 -22.77 -7.70
N LYS A 467 -12.53 -22.14 -7.89
CA LYS A 467 -13.46 -22.43 -8.99
C LYS A 467 -13.08 -21.73 -10.30
N ASN A 468 -12.64 -20.48 -10.21
CA ASN A 468 -12.44 -19.59 -11.37
C ASN A 468 -10.95 -19.25 -11.64
N GLY A 469 -10.03 -19.79 -10.83
CA GLY A 469 -8.61 -19.48 -10.85
C GLY A 469 -7.83 -20.14 -11.98
N VAL A 470 -6.54 -19.79 -12.04
CA VAL A 470 -5.56 -20.35 -12.98
C VAL A 470 -5.28 -21.81 -12.60
N ASP A 471 -5.09 -22.68 -13.59
CA ASP A 471 -4.74 -24.09 -13.36
C ASP A 471 -3.25 -24.23 -12.99
N ASP A 472 -2.90 -23.69 -11.82
CA ASP A 472 -1.57 -23.69 -11.23
C ASP A 472 -1.58 -24.51 -9.91
N PRO A 473 -0.75 -25.56 -9.77
CA PRO A 473 -0.78 -26.44 -8.61
C PRO A 473 -0.47 -25.75 -7.27
N ASP A 474 0.46 -24.79 -7.26
CA ASP A 474 0.87 -24.09 -6.05
C ASP A 474 -0.23 -23.12 -5.59
N PHE A 475 -0.84 -22.40 -6.54
CA PHE A 475 -2.02 -21.57 -6.33
C PHE A 475 -3.17 -22.38 -5.72
N ARG A 476 -3.50 -23.53 -6.31
CA ARG A 476 -4.61 -24.38 -5.82
C ARG A 476 -4.30 -24.93 -4.42
N THR A 477 -3.06 -25.35 -4.17
CA THR A 477 -2.63 -25.86 -2.87
C THR A 477 -2.75 -24.79 -1.79
N PHE A 478 -2.29 -23.57 -2.06
CA PHE A 478 -2.39 -22.44 -1.13
C PHE A 478 -3.85 -22.14 -0.76
N TYR A 479 -4.72 -21.93 -1.75
CA TYR A 479 -6.13 -21.58 -1.46
C TYR A 479 -6.92 -22.75 -0.85
N GLN A 480 -6.55 -24.01 -1.14
CA GLN A 480 -7.12 -25.16 -0.44
C GLN A 480 -6.72 -25.17 1.04
N GLN A 481 -5.46 -24.88 1.35
CA GLN A 481 -4.99 -24.75 2.74
C GLN A 481 -5.69 -23.61 3.46
N GLU A 482 -5.90 -22.48 2.77
CA GLU A 482 -6.56 -21.31 3.35
C GLU A 482 -8.06 -21.53 3.59
N VAL A 483 -8.77 -22.13 2.63
CA VAL A 483 -10.17 -22.58 2.83
C VAL A 483 -10.26 -23.57 4.00
N ALA A 484 -9.31 -24.51 4.11
CA ALA A 484 -9.27 -25.44 5.23
C ALA A 484 -9.02 -24.71 6.57
N ARG A 485 -8.13 -23.71 6.59
CA ARG A 485 -7.89 -22.86 7.76
C ARG A 485 -9.15 -22.10 8.16
N LEU A 486 -9.81 -21.45 7.22
CA LEU A 486 -11.03 -20.66 7.47
C LEU A 486 -12.21 -21.52 7.91
N ASN A 487 -12.35 -22.74 7.38
CA ASN A 487 -13.34 -23.70 7.89
C ASN A 487 -13.08 -24.09 9.35
N ARG A 488 -11.82 -24.27 9.75
CA ARG A 488 -11.46 -24.52 11.16
C ARG A 488 -11.77 -23.31 12.04
N VAL A 489 -11.45 -22.10 11.57
CA VAL A 489 -11.80 -20.85 12.26
C VAL A 489 -13.30 -20.75 12.47
N LEU A 490 -14.10 -20.95 11.42
CA LEU A 490 -15.56 -20.91 11.49
C LEU A 490 -16.14 -21.92 12.48
N GLY A 491 -15.61 -23.15 12.51
CA GLY A 491 -16.00 -24.16 13.48
C GLY A 491 -15.59 -23.83 14.93
N GLY A 492 -14.56 -23.01 15.10
CA GLY A 492 -14.04 -22.59 16.40
C GLY A 492 -14.60 -21.28 16.95
N ILE A 493 -15.36 -20.51 16.16
CA ILE A 493 -16.05 -19.31 16.65
C ILE A 493 -17.31 -19.74 17.40
N ASP A 494 -17.26 -19.70 18.73
CA ASP A 494 -18.38 -19.93 19.63
C ASP A 494 -18.46 -18.80 20.66
N PRO A 495 -19.55 -18.01 20.70
CA PRO A 495 -19.70 -16.91 21.67
C PRO A 495 -19.77 -17.39 23.13
N ASN A 496 -20.15 -18.64 23.37
CA ASN A 496 -20.14 -19.26 24.70
C ASN A 496 -18.91 -20.15 24.93
N GLY A 497 -18.02 -20.20 23.94
CA GLY A 497 -16.85 -21.06 23.94
C GLY A 497 -15.70 -20.50 24.76
N LYS A 498 -14.74 -21.38 25.04
CA LYS A 498 -13.47 -21.01 25.68
C LYS A 498 -12.52 -20.38 24.66
N VAL A 499 -12.75 -19.10 24.37
CA VAL A 499 -12.01 -18.33 23.36
C VAL A 499 -11.39 -17.05 23.91
N VAL A 500 -11.76 -16.63 25.12
CA VAL A 500 -11.20 -15.45 25.79
C VAL A 500 -9.88 -15.83 26.43
N PHE A 501 -8.84 -15.06 26.20
CA PHE A 501 -7.52 -15.32 26.77
C PHE A 501 -6.95 -14.12 27.54
N SER A 502 -7.57 -12.95 27.46
CA SER A 502 -7.22 -11.82 28.31
C SER A 502 -8.41 -10.92 28.57
N VAL A 503 -8.32 -10.17 29.66
CA VAL A 503 -9.29 -9.19 30.12
C VAL A 503 -8.57 -7.86 30.26
N VAL A 504 -9.15 -6.81 29.68
CA VAL A 504 -8.68 -5.44 29.88
C VAL A 504 -9.51 -4.85 31.00
N VAL A 505 -8.85 -4.39 32.06
CA VAL A 505 -9.50 -3.84 33.25
C VAL A 505 -9.03 -2.43 33.54
N SER A 506 -9.83 -1.67 34.28
CA SER A 506 -9.44 -0.39 34.87
C SER A 506 -9.81 -0.34 36.35
N GLY A 507 -8.92 0.19 37.19
CA GLY A 507 -9.17 0.42 38.60
C GLY A 507 -7.93 0.91 39.37
N PRO A 508 -8.02 0.99 40.70
CA PRO A 508 -6.92 1.41 41.55
C PRO A 508 -5.70 0.49 41.41
N ALA A 509 -4.49 1.07 41.35
CA ALA A 509 -3.25 0.31 41.25
C ALA A 509 -3.11 -0.77 42.35
N ALA A 510 -3.60 -0.50 43.57
CA ALA A 510 -3.60 -1.45 44.67
C ALA A 510 -4.42 -2.71 44.39
N GLU A 511 -5.58 -2.57 43.72
CA GLU A 511 -6.42 -3.70 43.34
C GLU A 511 -5.78 -4.52 42.21
N LEU A 512 -5.10 -3.85 41.27
CA LEU A 512 -4.35 -4.54 40.21
C LEU A 512 -3.12 -5.29 40.77
N GLN A 513 -2.43 -4.73 41.76
CA GLN A 513 -1.35 -5.40 42.48
C GLN A 513 -1.84 -6.62 43.25
N ALA A 514 -3.05 -6.56 43.82
CA ALA A 514 -3.69 -7.73 44.43
C ALA A 514 -4.07 -8.77 43.37
N LEU A 515 -4.65 -8.35 42.24
CA LEU A 515 -5.01 -9.22 41.13
C LEU A 515 -3.78 -9.95 40.55
N ALA A 516 -2.63 -9.30 40.45
CA ALA A 516 -1.39 -9.92 39.98
C ALA A 516 -0.90 -11.11 40.82
N LYS A 517 -1.44 -11.28 42.04
CA LYS A 517 -1.13 -12.41 42.93
C LYS A 517 -2.15 -13.54 42.84
N HIS A 518 -3.28 -13.34 42.13
CA HIS A 518 -4.28 -14.39 41.97
C HIS A 518 -3.76 -15.50 41.02
N ALA A 519 -4.03 -16.74 41.39
CA ALA A 519 -3.74 -17.88 40.50
C ALA A 519 -4.62 -17.82 39.26
N GLY A 520 -4.10 -18.26 38.12
CA GLY A 520 -4.85 -18.30 36.85
C GLY A 520 -4.81 -17.02 36.02
N VAL A 521 -4.23 -15.93 36.55
CA VAL A 521 -4.11 -14.65 35.85
C VAL A 521 -2.66 -14.14 35.88
N ARG A 522 -2.32 -13.38 34.85
CA ARG A 522 -1.03 -12.71 34.67
C ARG A 522 -1.30 -11.28 34.26
N VAL A 523 -0.95 -10.32 35.10
CA VAL A 523 -0.99 -8.90 34.69
C VAL A 523 0.18 -8.67 33.75
N VAL A 524 -0.13 -8.34 32.50
CA VAL A 524 0.85 -8.28 31.42
C VAL A 524 1.43 -6.90 31.25
N ASP A 525 0.60 -5.85 31.34
CA ASP A 525 1.05 -4.47 31.20
C ASP A 525 0.06 -3.53 31.89
N VAL A 526 0.54 -2.35 32.25
CA VAL A 526 -0.25 -1.31 32.93
C VAL A 526 -0.01 0.07 32.35
N GLY A 527 -1.10 0.82 32.17
CA GLY A 527 -1.09 2.19 31.67
C GLY A 527 -1.93 3.12 32.53
N PRO A 528 -1.74 4.45 32.43
CA PRO A 528 -2.62 5.43 33.08
C PRO A 528 -4.04 5.35 32.50
N SER A 529 -5.04 5.05 33.35
CA SER A 529 -6.44 4.83 32.94
C SER A 529 -7.03 6.05 32.21
N ALA A 530 -6.72 7.26 32.70
CA ALA A 530 -7.18 8.53 32.11
C ALA A 530 -6.68 8.79 30.68
N LYS A 531 -5.69 8.03 30.19
CA LYS A 531 -5.13 8.18 28.84
C LYS A 531 -5.57 7.07 27.89
N VAL A 532 -6.41 6.14 28.34
CA VAL A 532 -6.94 5.04 27.54
C VAL A 532 -8.25 5.45 26.87
N ASN A 533 -8.41 5.13 25.59
CA ASN A 533 -9.62 5.44 24.82
C ASN A 533 -9.94 4.34 23.80
N GLU A 534 -10.99 4.55 23.00
CA GLU A 534 -11.47 3.63 21.97
C GLU A 534 -10.42 3.28 20.89
N ARG A 535 -9.36 4.08 20.76
CA ARG A 535 -8.26 3.88 19.81
C ARG A 535 -7.04 3.21 20.44
N THR A 536 -7.04 2.97 21.75
CA THR A 536 -5.95 2.27 22.42
C THR A 536 -5.94 0.80 22.00
N GLU A 537 -4.82 0.33 21.45
CA GLU A 537 -4.65 -1.08 21.13
C GLU A 537 -4.32 -1.88 22.41
N TYR A 538 -5.00 -3.01 22.63
CA TYR A 538 -4.70 -3.92 23.73
C TYR A 538 -4.09 -5.22 23.21
N ARG A 539 -3.01 -5.65 23.85
CA ARG A 539 -2.29 -6.88 23.49
C ARG A 539 -2.12 -7.75 24.74
N GLY A 540 -2.62 -8.97 24.66
CA GLY A 540 -2.46 -9.98 25.71
C GLY A 540 -1.48 -11.06 25.29
N ILE A 541 -1.15 -11.93 26.24
CA ILE A 541 -0.38 -13.14 26.02
C ILE A 541 -1.34 -14.31 26.02
N ARG A 542 -1.34 -15.11 24.95
CA ARG A 542 -2.17 -16.32 24.89
C ARG A 542 -1.58 -17.42 25.79
N PRO A 543 -2.40 -18.34 26.33
CA PRO A 543 -1.94 -19.48 27.14
C PRO A 543 -0.80 -20.30 26.51
N ASP A 544 -0.83 -20.48 25.19
CA ASP A 544 0.17 -21.19 24.40
C ASP A 544 1.50 -20.43 24.26
N GLN A 545 1.52 -19.12 24.54
CA GLN A 545 2.71 -18.29 24.41
C GLN A 545 3.51 -18.29 25.71
N THR A 546 4.48 -19.19 25.77
CA THR A 546 5.32 -19.42 26.97
C THR A 546 6.66 -18.70 26.92
N THR A 547 7.21 -18.49 25.72
CA THR A 547 8.57 -17.94 25.54
C THR A 547 8.57 -16.59 24.84
N THR A 548 7.84 -16.46 23.74
CA THR A 548 7.82 -15.27 22.89
C THR A 548 6.39 -14.97 22.43
N VAL A 549 6.04 -13.69 22.31
CA VAL A 549 4.76 -13.26 21.74
C VAL A 549 4.79 -13.41 20.22
N SER A 550 3.79 -14.04 19.63
CA SER A 550 3.68 -14.26 18.17
C SER A 550 2.26 -14.03 17.66
N GLN A 551 2.15 -13.36 16.50
CA GLN A 551 0.88 -13.21 15.77
C GLN A 551 0.36 -14.55 15.23
N HIS A 552 1.28 -15.45 14.88
CA HIS A 552 1.00 -16.71 14.23
C HIS A 552 1.69 -17.83 15.00
N ASP A 553 0.94 -18.42 15.91
CA ASP A 553 1.20 -19.81 16.28
C ASP A 553 -0.11 -20.54 15.99
N PRO A 554 -0.14 -21.45 14.98
CA PRO A 554 -1.30 -22.29 14.78
C PRO A 554 -1.40 -23.13 16.04
N ARG A 555 -2.43 -22.92 16.86
CA ARG A 555 -2.76 -23.91 17.89
C ARG A 555 -2.65 -25.29 17.24
N PRO A 556 -1.73 -26.17 17.67
CA PRO A 556 -1.85 -27.56 17.30
C PRO A 556 -3.19 -27.99 17.90
N PHE A 557 -4.13 -28.29 17.02
CA PHE A 557 -5.28 -29.08 17.42
C PHE A 557 -4.81 -30.52 17.57
#